data_AF-A0A2D7FKU3-F1
#
_entry.id   AF-A0A2D7FKU3-F1
#
_cell.length_a   1.000
_cell.length_b   1.000
_cell.length_c   1.000
_cell.angle_alpha   90.00
_cell.angle_beta   90.00
_cell.angle_gamma   90.00
#
_symmetry.space_group_name_H-M   'P 1'
#
loop_
_entity.id
_entity.type
_entity.pdbx_description
1 polymer ?
#
loop_
_entity_poly.entity_id
_entity_poly.type
_entity_poly.pdbx_seq_one_letter_code
_entity_poly.pdbx_strand_id
1 'polypeptide(L)'
;MTSKNTIVGTAAARLQSLYVHLLFCDKTYERYVENPEELAKAYRIDNDALSALPEAAAPQLLAERHGRRAGVLIEVKRVFGQSYSMIEALPEFTFSNFLSSKAFFDDASGLPHPYGVGPGYENASKFYFWARENLRLAGESRRLHLHSMMNGDFAANLIDQYSKGAEPYYRRFSRGIYWRETNDAALPVIFMTPERHVFRIADAGKLEQVLSAGAIDLDDLTPEIPSHGTNIL
;
A
#
# COMPACT_ATOMS: atom_id res chain seq x y z
N MET A 1 5.04 -21.58 22.23
CA MET A 1 3.90 -22.05 21.42
C MET A 1 2.72 -21.15 21.71
N THR A 2 2.64 -20.00 21.05
CA THR A 2 1.56 -19.02 21.22
C THR A 2 0.53 -19.22 20.11
N SER A 3 -0.69 -19.48 20.56
CA SER A 3 -1.89 -19.76 19.78
C SER A 3 -2.08 -18.72 18.67
N LYS A 4 -2.19 -19.19 17.42
CA LYS A 4 -2.76 -18.41 16.31
C LYS A 4 -4.24 -18.20 16.63
N ASN A 5 -4.59 -17.03 17.15
CA ASN A 5 -5.98 -16.57 17.19
C ASN A 5 -6.46 -16.30 15.76
N THR A 6 -6.90 -17.35 15.09
CA THR A 6 -7.74 -17.22 13.90
C THR A 6 -9.10 -16.77 14.40
N ILE A 7 -9.33 -15.45 14.46
CA ILE A 7 -10.66 -14.91 14.69
C ILE A 7 -11.51 -15.38 13.51
N VAL A 8 -12.38 -16.36 13.76
CA VAL A 8 -13.42 -16.73 12.80
C VAL A 8 -14.40 -15.56 12.78
N GLY A 9 -14.26 -14.68 11.79
CA GLY A 9 -15.16 -13.54 11.61
C GLY A 9 -16.61 -14.00 11.54
N THR A 10 -17.52 -13.19 12.07
CA THR A 10 -18.97 -13.43 11.99
C THR A 10 -19.42 -13.54 10.53
N ALA A 11 -20.60 -14.13 10.28
CA ALA A 11 -21.18 -14.19 8.93
C ALA A 11 -21.26 -12.79 8.28
N ALA A 12 -21.62 -11.77 9.06
CA ALA A 12 -21.64 -10.38 8.61
C ALA A 12 -20.26 -9.85 8.20
N ALA A 13 -19.21 -10.14 8.97
CA ALA A 13 -17.84 -9.72 8.63
C ALA A 13 -17.34 -10.37 7.33
N ARG A 14 -17.69 -11.64 7.10
CA ARG A 14 -17.35 -12.33 5.84
C ARG A 14 -18.09 -11.75 4.64
N LEU A 15 -19.39 -11.45 4.80
CA LEU A 15 -20.19 -10.81 3.77
C LEU A 15 -19.69 -9.40 3.44
N GLN A 16 -19.35 -8.60 4.46
CA GLN A 16 -18.74 -7.28 4.27
C GLN A 16 -17.39 -7.38 3.55
N SER A 17 -16.55 -8.34 3.94
CA SER A 17 -15.27 -8.61 3.27
C SER A 17 -15.49 -8.95 1.79
N LEU A 18 -16.44 -9.84 1.48
CA LEU A 18 -16.82 -10.15 0.10
C LEU A 18 -17.28 -8.91 -0.66
N TYR A 19 -18.18 -8.10 -0.09
CA TYR A 19 -18.66 -6.87 -0.74
C TYR A 19 -17.51 -5.90 -1.05
N VAL A 20 -16.58 -5.70 -0.12
CA VAL A 20 -15.38 -4.89 -0.37
C VAL A 20 -14.53 -5.48 -1.50
N HIS A 21 -14.31 -6.80 -1.52
CA HIS A 21 -13.58 -7.44 -2.61
C HIS A 21 -14.30 -7.32 -3.94
N LEU A 22 -15.63 -7.37 -3.97
CA LEU A 22 -16.39 -7.05 -5.17
C LEU A 22 -16.00 -5.63 -5.60
N LEU A 23 -16.13 -4.61 -4.75
CA LEU A 23 -15.86 -3.22 -5.13
C LEU A 23 -14.49 -2.98 -5.80
N PHE A 24 -13.46 -3.76 -5.48
CA PHE A 24 -12.09 -3.51 -5.96
C PHE A 24 -11.47 -4.60 -6.84
N CYS A 25 -11.77 -5.88 -6.66
CA CYS A 25 -11.10 -7.00 -7.34
C CYS A 25 -11.92 -7.51 -8.53
N ASP A 26 -11.37 -7.39 -9.76
CA ASP A 26 -12.07 -7.82 -10.98
C ASP A 26 -12.29 -9.34 -10.99
N LYS A 27 -11.27 -10.11 -10.59
CA LYS A 27 -11.37 -11.58 -10.49
C LYS A 27 -12.47 -12.05 -9.54
N THR A 28 -12.68 -11.31 -8.44
CA THR A 28 -13.76 -11.63 -7.48
C THR A 28 -15.12 -11.33 -8.11
N TYR A 29 -15.22 -10.23 -8.85
CA TYR A 29 -16.45 -9.85 -9.53
C TYR A 29 -16.81 -10.76 -10.71
N GLU A 30 -15.84 -11.16 -11.52
CA GLU A 30 -16.02 -12.14 -12.59
C GLU A 30 -16.61 -13.44 -12.02
N ARG A 31 -16.05 -13.95 -10.91
CA ARG A 31 -16.60 -15.11 -10.21
C ARG A 31 -17.99 -14.88 -9.64
N TYR A 32 -18.30 -13.66 -9.20
CA TYR A 32 -19.64 -13.33 -8.70
C TYR A 32 -20.69 -13.40 -9.81
N VAL A 33 -20.31 -13.02 -11.03
CA VAL A 33 -21.17 -13.10 -12.22
C VAL A 33 -21.29 -14.55 -12.71
N GLU A 34 -20.17 -15.26 -12.82
CA GLU A 34 -20.10 -16.56 -13.49
C GLU A 34 -20.46 -17.74 -12.58
N ASN A 35 -20.05 -17.70 -11.31
CA ASN A 35 -20.18 -18.81 -10.37
C ASN A 35 -20.32 -18.33 -8.91
N PRO A 36 -21.47 -17.71 -8.56
CA PRO A 36 -21.70 -17.16 -7.23
C PRO A 36 -21.63 -18.21 -6.11
N GLU A 37 -22.02 -19.46 -6.38
CA GLU A 37 -21.97 -20.54 -5.39
C GLU A 37 -20.54 -20.92 -4.98
N GLU A 38 -19.61 -20.99 -5.94
CA GLU A 38 -18.19 -21.19 -5.62
C GLU A 38 -17.60 -20.01 -4.86
N LEU A 39 -18.04 -18.79 -5.19
CA LEU A 39 -17.60 -17.60 -4.47
C LEU A 39 -18.07 -17.60 -3.02
N ALA A 40 -19.33 -17.97 -2.76
CA ALA A 40 -19.86 -18.13 -1.40
C ALA A 40 -19.02 -19.12 -0.59
N LYS A 41 -18.68 -20.28 -1.17
CA LYS A 41 -17.80 -21.28 -0.55
C LYS A 41 -16.42 -20.71 -0.23
N ALA A 42 -15.82 -19.97 -1.17
CA ALA A 42 -14.49 -19.37 -0.98
C ALA A 42 -14.46 -18.37 0.19
N TYR A 43 -15.54 -17.61 0.38
CA TYR A 43 -15.67 -16.66 1.50
C TYR A 43 -16.31 -17.26 2.76
N ARG A 44 -16.70 -18.55 2.72
CA ARG A 44 -17.38 -19.26 3.82
C ARG A 44 -18.68 -18.57 4.24
N ILE A 45 -19.49 -18.21 3.25
CA ILE A 45 -20.79 -17.55 3.38
C ILE A 45 -21.86 -18.54 2.89
N ASP A 46 -23.03 -18.56 3.54
CA ASP A 46 -24.16 -19.35 3.07
C ASP A 46 -24.72 -18.77 1.77
N ASN A 47 -25.12 -19.61 0.81
CA ASN A 47 -25.62 -19.14 -0.49
C ASN A 47 -26.79 -18.16 -0.34
N ASP A 48 -27.70 -18.41 0.60
CA ASP A 48 -28.84 -17.54 0.87
C ASP A 48 -28.42 -16.13 1.30
N ALA A 49 -27.27 -15.99 1.97
CA ALA A 49 -26.74 -14.69 2.39
C ALA A 49 -26.17 -13.86 1.22
N LEU A 50 -25.90 -14.47 0.05
CA LEU A 50 -25.54 -13.70 -1.15
C LEU A 50 -26.68 -12.81 -1.64
N SER A 51 -27.94 -13.15 -1.33
CA SER A 51 -29.10 -12.33 -1.68
C SER A 51 -29.10 -10.95 -1.01
N ALA A 52 -28.29 -10.77 0.05
CA ALA A 52 -28.09 -9.49 0.70
C ALA A 52 -27.09 -8.58 -0.03
N LEU A 53 -26.37 -9.09 -1.05
CA LEU A 53 -25.49 -8.30 -1.90
C LEU A 53 -26.27 -7.71 -3.09
N PRO A 54 -25.87 -6.54 -3.62
CA PRO A 54 -26.43 -6.03 -4.86
C PRO A 54 -26.17 -6.99 -6.02
N GLU A 55 -27.15 -7.15 -6.91
CA GLU A 55 -26.97 -7.91 -8.15
C GLU A 55 -25.74 -7.42 -8.93
N ALA A 56 -24.99 -8.33 -9.56
CA ALA A 56 -23.73 -7.97 -10.22
C ALA A 56 -23.91 -6.87 -11.28
N ALA A 57 -24.98 -6.96 -12.09
CA ALA A 57 -25.28 -6.00 -13.14
C ALA A 57 -26.00 -4.73 -12.63
N ALA A 58 -26.24 -4.59 -11.33
CA ALA A 58 -26.92 -3.42 -10.77
C ALA A 58 -26.11 -2.14 -11.07
N PRO A 59 -26.72 -1.10 -11.67
CA PRO A 59 -26.01 0.15 -11.99
C PRO A 59 -25.32 0.81 -10.80
N GLN A 60 -25.90 0.67 -9.60
CA GLN A 60 -25.35 1.22 -8.35
C GLN A 60 -24.03 0.54 -8.00
N LEU A 61 -23.96 -0.78 -8.08
CA LEU A 61 -22.74 -1.54 -7.82
C LEU A 61 -21.65 -1.18 -8.84
N LEU A 62 -22.00 -1.14 -10.13
CA LEU A 62 -21.07 -0.77 -11.19
C LEU A 62 -20.50 0.65 -11.00
N ALA A 63 -21.35 1.62 -10.68
CA ALA A 63 -20.95 2.99 -10.43
C ALA A 63 -20.03 3.10 -9.20
N GLU A 64 -20.37 2.40 -8.11
CA GLU A 64 -19.58 2.40 -6.89
C GLU A 64 -18.19 1.77 -7.10
N ARG A 65 -18.14 0.62 -7.78
CA ARG A 65 -16.87 -0.02 -8.18
C ARG A 65 -15.99 0.96 -8.94
N HIS A 66 -16.54 1.57 -9.98
CA HIS A 66 -15.79 2.50 -10.82
C HIS A 66 -15.28 3.71 -10.02
N GLY A 67 -16.16 4.34 -9.24
CA GLY A 67 -15.82 5.51 -8.43
C GLY A 67 -14.73 5.22 -7.39
N ARG A 68 -14.86 4.11 -6.65
CA ARG A 68 -13.87 3.74 -5.62
C ARG A 68 -12.52 3.38 -6.22
N ARG A 69 -12.50 2.60 -7.30
CA ARG A 69 -11.25 2.24 -8.00
C ARG A 69 -10.56 3.46 -8.60
N ALA A 70 -11.32 4.37 -9.20
CA ALA A 70 -10.80 5.64 -9.69
C ALA A 70 -10.21 6.48 -8.55
N GLY A 71 -10.86 6.52 -7.38
CA GLY A 71 -10.34 7.18 -6.19
C GLY A 71 -8.97 6.67 -5.77
N VAL A 72 -8.79 5.34 -5.67
CA VAL A 72 -7.49 4.73 -5.35
C VAL A 72 -6.45 5.06 -6.42
N LEU A 73 -6.82 4.99 -7.71
CA LEU A 73 -5.91 5.30 -8.80
C LEU A 73 -5.44 6.76 -8.76
N ILE A 74 -6.34 7.70 -8.50
CA ILE A 74 -6.02 9.13 -8.37
C ILE A 74 -5.08 9.35 -7.20
N GLU A 75 -5.32 8.70 -6.06
CA GLU A 75 -4.43 8.78 -4.89
C GLU A 75 -3.02 8.28 -5.23
N VAL A 76 -2.92 7.09 -5.83
CA VAL A 76 -1.64 6.48 -6.23
C VAL A 76 -0.93 7.38 -7.25
N LYS A 77 -1.60 7.84 -8.31
CA LYS A 77 -1.00 8.73 -9.33
C LYS A 77 -0.56 10.07 -8.75
N ARG A 78 -1.25 10.59 -7.75
CA ARG A 78 -0.86 11.84 -7.06
C ARG A 78 0.42 11.66 -6.26
N VAL A 79 0.59 10.53 -5.59
CA VAL A 79 1.79 10.24 -4.79
C VAL A 79 2.96 9.84 -5.68
N PHE A 80 2.74 8.95 -6.63
CA PHE A 80 3.75 8.41 -7.54
C PHE A 80 3.78 9.16 -8.88
N GLY A 81 3.70 10.50 -8.84
CA GLY A 81 3.53 11.32 -10.04
C GLY A 81 4.65 11.17 -11.07
N GLN A 82 5.88 10.93 -10.63
CA GLN A 82 7.03 10.75 -11.53
C GLN A 82 7.20 9.28 -11.94
N SER A 83 6.96 8.35 -11.02
CA SER A 83 7.24 6.93 -11.22
C SER A 83 6.08 6.11 -11.79
N TYR A 84 4.83 6.55 -11.64
CA TYR A 84 3.67 5.74 -12.00
C TYR A 84 3.60 5.40 -13.49
N SER A 85 3.88 6.35 -14.39
CA SER A 85 3.86 6.08 -15.84
C SER A 85 4.87 5.02 -16.26
N MET A 86 6.02 4.97 -15.57
CA MET A 86 7.05 3.97 -15.80
C MET A 86 6.67 2.61 -15.20
N ILE A 87 6.01 2.60 -14.04
CA ILE A 87 5.40 1.38 -13.48
C ILE A 87 4.33 0.84 -14.41
N GLU A 88 3.47 1.71 -14.96
CA GLU A 88 2.38 1.35 -15.87
C GLU A 88 2.88 0.73 -17.18
N ALA A 89 4.10 1.07 -17.60
CA ALA A 89 4.74 0.49 -18.78
C ALA A 89 5.36 -0.91 -18.54
N LEU A 90 5.43 -1.38 -17.29
CA LEU A 90 5.97 -2.71 -16.99
C LEU A 90 4.97 -3.81 -17.39
N PRO A 91 5.40 -4.86 -18.11
CA PRO A 91 4.49 -5.89 -18.60
C PRO A 91 3.85 -6.72 -17.48
N GLU A 92 4.52 -6.88 -16.35
CA GLU A 92 3.98 -7.56 -15.16
C GLU A 92 3.00 -6.71 -14.34
N PHE A 93 2.93 -5.40 -14.59
CA PHE A 93 2.07 -4.50 -13.84
C PHE A 93 0.69 -4.38 -14.49
N THR A 94 -0.34 -4.56 -13.68
CA THR A 94 -1.66 -3.97 -13.96
C THR A 94 -2.20 -3.39 -12.67
N PHE A 95 -2.93 -2.28 -12.74
CA PHE A 95 -3.56 -1.70 -11.55
C PHE A 95 -4.58 -2.67 -10.92
N SER A 96 -5.24 -3.50 -11.73
CA SER A 96 -6.14 -4.54 -11.25
C SER A 96 -5.42 -5.60 -10.42
N ASN A 97 -4.16 -5.96 -10.75
CA ASN A 97 -3.36 -6.87 -9.93
C ASN A 97 -3.10 -6.31 -8.53
N PHE A 98 -2.83 -5.01 -8.40
CA PHE A 98 -2.70 -4.35 -7.09
C PHE A 98 -4.03 -4.38 -6.32
N LEU A 99 -5.13 -3.94 -6.93
CA LEU A 99 -6.45 -3.92 -6.28
C LEU A 99 -6.99 -5.31 -5.91
N SER A 100 -6.50 -6.35 -6.58
CA SER A 100 -6.83 -7.75 -6.31
C SER A 100 -5.84 -8.45 -5.37
N SER A 101 -4.80 -7.74 -4.93
CA SER A 101 -3.73 -8.30 -4.11
C SER A 101 -4.15 -8.42 -2.64
N LYS A 102 -3.54 -9.36 -1.92
CA LYS A 102 -3.71 -9.46 -0.47
C LYS A 102 -3.29 -8.16 0.23
N ALA A 103 -2.21 -7.52 -0.24
CA ALA A 103 -1.70 -6.28 0.35
C ALA A 103 -2.73 -5.14 0.33
N PHE A 104 -3.62 -5.08 -0.67
CA PHE A 104 -4.66 -4.06 -0.75
C PHE A 104 -5.73 -4.24 0.36
N PHE A 105 -6.17 -5.48 0.60
CA PHE A 105 -7.22 -5.79 1.58
C PHE A 105 -6.71 -6.03 3.00
N ASP A 106 -5.41 -6.22 3.18
CA ASP A 106 -4.79 -6.39 4.48
C ASP A 106 -4.48 -5.02 5.09
N ASP A 107 -5.08 -4.74 6.24
CA ASP A 107 -4.85 -3.50 6.98
C ASP A 107 -3.39 -3.39 7.43
N ALA A 108 -2.75 -4.49 7.80
CA ALA A 108 -1.35 -4.48 8.23
C ALA A 108 -0.33 -4.37 7.07
N SER A 109 -0.77 -4.10 5.83
CA SER A 109 0.11 -3.97 4.66
C SER A 109 0.45 -2.53 4.27
N GLY A 110 0.03 -1.54 5.06
CA GLY A 110 0.34 -0.12 4.82
C GLY A 110 0.95 0.61 6.03
N LEU A 111 1.10 1.91 5.87
CA LEU A 111 1.37 2.87 6.95
C LEU A 111 0.06 3.52 7.43
N PRO A 112 0.00 3.97 8.69
CA PRO A 112 -1.19 4.60 9.25
C PRO A 112 -1.71 5.74 8.36
N HIS A 113 -3.02 5.85 8.24
CA HIS A 113 -3.61 6.94 7.44
C HIS A 113 -3.24 8.30 8.06
N PRO A 114 -2.78 9.29 7.26
CA PRO A 114 -2.29 10.58 7.78
C PRO A 114 -3.27 11.35 8.67
N TYR A 115 -4.57 11.09 8.54
CA TYR A 115 -5.62 11.75 9.31
C TYR A 115 -6.20 10.89 10.45
N GLY A 116 -5.71 9.66 10.67
CA GLY A 116 -6.14 8.78 11.77
C GLY A 116 -7.60 8.30 11.70
N VAL A 117 -8.28 8.38 10.55
CA VAL A 117 -9.69 8.00 10.38
C VAL A 117 -9.85 6.70 9.59
N GLY A 118 -10.68 5.79 10.10
CA GLY A 118 -11.11 4.54 9.44
C GLY A 118 -10.21 3.33 9.73
N PRO A 119 -10.47 2.15 9.11
CA PRO A 119 -9.58 0.99 9.22
C PRO A 119 -8.15 1.22 8.69
N GLY A 120 -7.84 2.44 8.21
CA GLY A 120 -6.70 3.16 8.80
C GLY A 120 -5.37 3.14 8.05
N TYR A 121 -5.35 2.89 6.73
CA TYR A 121 -4.09 2.84 5.97
C TYR A 121 -4.17 3.61 4.65
N GLU A 122 -3.10 4.34 4.33
CA GLU A 122 -2.94 5.11 3.09
C GLU A 122 -2.76 4.16 1.90
N ASN A 123 -3.61 4.20 0.87
CA ASN A 123 -3.52 3.29 -0.28
C ASN A 123 -2.18 3.45 -1.00
N ALA A 124 -1.62 4.67 -1.02
CA ALA A 124 -0.31 4.92 -1.58
C ALA A 124 0.81 4.12 -0.88
N SER A 125 0.74 3.94 0.45
CA SER A 125 1.70 3.12 1.18
C SER A 125 1.53 1.63 0.90
N LYS A 126 0.29 1.13 0.81
CA LYS A 126 0.01 -0.26 0.39
C LYS A 126 0.54 -0.52 -1.01
N PHE A 127 0.33 0.43 -1.93
CA PHE A 127 0.86 0.38 -3.28
C PHE A 127 2.39 0.35 -3.28
N TYR A 128 3.04 1.19 -2.47
CA TYR A 128 4.50 1.21 -2.34
C TYR A 128 5.06 -0.15 -1.98
N PHE A 129 4.59 -0.74 -0.88
CA PHE A 129 5.08 -2.02 -0.39
C PHE A 129 4.78 -3.16 -1.37
N TRP A 130 3.56 -3.18 -1.92
CA TRP A 130 3.18 -4.16 -2.93
C TRP A 130 4.07 -4.07 -4.18
N ALA A 131 4.30 -2.87 -4.71
CA ALA A 131 5.11 -2.67 -5.90
C ALA A 131 6.58 -3.04 -5.67
N ARG A 132 7.14 -2.71 -4.49
CA ARG A 132 8.50 -3.10 -4.10
C ARG A 132 8.68 -4.63 -4.11
N GLU A 133 7.72 -5.37 -3.57
CA GLU A 133 7.76 -6.83 -3.50
C GLU A 133 7.48 -7.50 -4.86
N ASN A 134 6.49 -7.02 -5.61
CA ASN A 134 5.97 -7.71 -6.78
C ASN A 134 6.65 -7.32 -8.10
N LEU A 135 7.17 -6.09 -8.19
CA LEU A 135 7.79 -5.57 -9.43
C LEU A 135 9.31 -5.68 -9.43
N ARG A 136 9.94 -6.20 -8.36
CA ARG A 136 11.39 -6.46 -8.26
C ARG A 136 12.26 -5.29 -8.76
N LEU A 137 11.83 -4.05 -8.47
CA LEU A 137 12.38 -2.84 -9.10
C LEU A 137 13.87 -2.63 -8.83
N ALA A 138 14.38 -3.21 -7.76
CA ALA A 138 15.76 -3.04 -7.34
C ALA A 138 16.68 -4.23 -7.64
N GLY A 139 16.16 -5.30 -8.26
CA GLY A 139 16.94 -6.50 -8.61
C GLY A 139 17.49 -6.51 -10.04
N GLU A 140 17.02 -5.61 -10.93
CA GLU A 140 17.49 -5.52 -12.31
C GLU A 140 18.13 -4.17 -12.58
N SER A 141 19.32 -4.14 -13.18
CA SER A 141 20.04 -2.91 -13.53
C SER A 141 19.21 -1.93 -14.37
N ARG A 142 18.32 -2.46 -15.22
CA ARG A 142 17.40 -1.67 -16.06
C ARG A 142 16.28 -0.97 -15.27
N ARG A 143 16.03 -1.38 -14.03
CA ARG A 143 14.94 -0.89 -13.18
C ARG A 143 15.43 0.02 -12.05
N LEU A 144 16.74 0.18 -11.88
CA LEU A 144 17.34 1.05 -10.85
C LEU A 144 16.83 2.50 -10.91
N HIS A 145 16.64 3.04 -12.12
CA HIS A 145 16.07 4.38 -12.28
C HIS A 145 14.64 4.43 -11.73
N LEU A 146 13.81 3.43 -12.05
CA LEU A 146 12.44 3.35 -11.56
C LEU A 146 12.38 3.14 -10.05
N HIS A 147 13.25 2.30 -9.50
CA HIS A 147 13.41 2.14 -8.05
C HIS A 147 13.70 3.48 -7.37
N SER A 148 14.69 4.22 -7.87
CA SER A 148 15.08 5.52 -7.31
C SER A 148 13.96 6.55 -7.39
N MET A 149 13.23 6.63 -8.51
CA MET A 149 12.10 7.55 -8.63
C MET A 149 10.93 7.18 -7.73
N MET A 150 10.60 5.89 -7.62
CA MET A 150 9.51 5.43 -6.76
C MET A 150 9.82 5.70 -5.28
N ASN A 151 11.07 5.47 -4.85
CA ASN A 151 11.53 5.85 -3.52
C ASN A 151 11.50 7.37 -3.31
N GLY A 152 11.91 8.16 -4.31
CA GLY A 152 11.84 9.61 -4.25
C GLY A 152 10.40 10.15 -4.11
N ASP A 153 9.47 9.65 -4.92
CA ASP A 153 8.04 10.00 -4.85
C ASP A 153 7.46 9.67 -3.46
N PHE A 154 7.74 8.46 -2.95
CA PHE A 154 7.23 8.04 -1.65
C PHE A 154 7.86 8.82 -0.50
N ALA A 155 9.18 9.03 -0.50
CA ALA A 155 9.88 9.84 0.49
C ALA A 155 9.32 11.28 0.54
N ALA A 156 9.07 11.88 -0.63
CA ALA A 156 8.47 13.20 -0.72
C ALA A 156 7.07 13.24 -0.11
N ASN A 157 6.24 12.20 -0.34
CA ASN A 157 4.93 12.07 0.32
C ASN A 157 5.06 11.93 1.83
N LEU A 158 5.95 11.07 2.35
CA LEU A 158 6.15 10.88 3.80
C LEU A 158 6.56 12.18 4.50
N ILE A 159 7.45 12.97 3.88
CA ILE A 159 7.86 14.29 4.37
C ILE A 159 6.72 15.31 4.28
N ASP A 160 5.89 15.24 3.23
CA ASP A 160 4.68 16.07 3.08
C ASP A 160 3.68 15.82 4.22
N GLN A 161 3.39 14.55 4.52
CA GLN A 161 2.48 14.18 5.61
C GLN A 161 3.01 14.70 6.95
N TYR A 162 4.30 14.54 7.22
CA TYR A 162 4.94 15.13 8.39
C TYR A 162 4.73 16.67 8.45
N SER A 163 5.02 17.36 7.36
CA SER A 163 4.96 18.83 7.29
C SER A 163 3.55 19.39 7.48
N LYS A 164 2.53 18.61 7.12
CA LYS A 164 1.11 18.95 7.31
C LYS A 164 0.61 18.72 8.75
N GLY A 165 1.47 18.22 9.65
CA GLY A 165 1.07 17.89 11.02
C GLY A 165 0.14 16.68 11.07
N ALA A 166 0.33 15.72 10.15
CA ALA A 166 -0.39 14.46 10.13
C ALA A 166 -0.16 13.62 11.42
N GLU A 167 -0.80 12.45 11.46
CA GLU A 167 -0.69 11.42 12.49
C GLU A 167 0.74 11.34 13.10
N PRO A 168 0.88 11.30 14.45
CA PRO A 168 2.17 11.30 15.15
C PRO A 168 3.27 10.38 14.60
N TYR A 169 2.91 9.24 14.01
CA TYR A 169 3.79 8.31 13.29
C TYR A 169 4.74 9.04 12.33
N TYR A 170 4.23 10.00 11.56
CA TYR A 170 5.00 10.67 10.51
C TYR A 170 6.11 11.58 11.07
N ARG A 171 6.12 11.90 12.37
CA ARG A 171 7.21 12.67 13.01
C ARG A 171 8.57 11.98 12.90
N ARG A 172 8.60 10.65 12.72
CA ARG A 172 9.84 9.90 12.51
C ARG A 172 10.62 10.34 11.27
N PHE A 173 9.95 10.94 10.28
CA PHE A 173 10.58 11.41 9.04
C PHE A 173 11.17 12.84 9.16
N SER A 174 11.08 13.46 10.34
CA SER A 174 11.58 14.82 10.62
C SER A 174 13.09 15.00 10.49
N ARG A 175 13.85 13.90 10.39
CA ARG A 175 15.32 13.89 10.21
C ARG A 175 15.75 13.50 8.79
N GLY A 176 14.79 13.37 7.88
CA GLY A 176 15.03 12.95 6.50
C GLY A 176 14.91 11.44 6.32
N ILE A 177 14.99 11.05 5.05
CA ILE A 177 14.77 9.68 4.57
C ILE A 177 15.91 9.35 3.61
N TYR A 178 16.43 8.13 3.66
CA TYR A 178 17.41 7.65 2.70
C TYR A 178 17.03 6.29 2.13
N TRP A 179 17.59 5.95 0.97
CA TRP A 179 17.48 4.63 0.35
C TRP A 179 18.74 4.32 -0.45
N ARG A 180 19.01 3.04 -0.68
CA ARG A 180 20.14 2.57 -1.47
C ARG A 180 19.87 2.81 -2.95
N GLU A 181 20.89 3.26 -3.69
CA GLU A 181 20.80 3.40 -5.14
C GLU A 181 20.60 2.03 -5.81
N THR A 182 21.20 0.99 -5.24
CA THR A 182 21.08 -0.41 -5.66
C THR A 182 20.86 -1.32 -4.45
N ASN A 183 20.09 -2.40 -4.60
CA ASN A 183 19.85 -3.32 -3.47
C ASN A 183 21.08 -4.14 -3.06
N ASP A 184 21.99 -4.39 -3.99
CA ASP A 184 23.14 -5.28 -3.77
C ASP A 184 24.34 -4.56 -3.15
N ALA A 185 24.24 -3.24 -2.92
CA ALA A 185 25.33 -2.44 -2.37
C ALA A 185 24.85 -1.51 -1.24
N ALA A 186 25.66 -1.41 -0.18
CA ALA A 186 25.38 -0.50 0.93
C ALA A 186 25.58 0.99 0.56
N LEU A 187 26.38 1.26 -0.48
CA LEU A 187 26.66 2.59 -1.00
C LEU A 187 26.67 2.54 -2.54
N PRO A 188 26.33 3.66 -3.19
CA PRO A 188 25.88 4.92 -2.60
C PRO A 188 24.41 4.87 -2.16
N VAL A 189 24.05 5.75 -1.24
CA VAL A 189 22.66 6.01 -0.87
C VAL A 189 22.21 7.35 -1.40
N ILE A 190 20.90 7.49 -1.62
CA ILE A 190 20.24 8.77 -1.85
C ILE A 190 19.61 9.20 -0.53
N PHE A 191 19.88 10.43 -0.09
CA PHE A 191 19.31 11.03 1.11
C PHE A 191 18.47 12.25 0.74
N MET A 192 17.25 12.30 1.26
CA MET A 192 16.31 13.42 1.13
C MET A 192 16.12 14.09 2.50
N THR A 193 16.43 15.38 2.59
CA THR A 193 16.19 16.17 3.81
C THR A 193 14.69 16.50 3.98
N PRO A 194 14.24 16.91 5.18
CA PRO A 194 12.87 17.39 5.39
C PRO A 194 12.47 18.57 4.47
N GLU A 195 13.44 19.38 4.06
CA GLU A 195 13.25 20.47 3.08
C GLU A 195 13.27 19.98 1.62
N ARG A 196 13.33 18.66 1.41
CA ARG A 196 13.36 17.97 0.11
C ARG A 196 14.61 18.24 -0.73
N HIS A 197 15.73 18.59 -0.10
CA HIS A 197 17.02 18.57 -0.77
C HIS A 197 17.50 17.13 -0.92
N VAL A 198 17.97 16.77 -2.11
CA VAL A 198 18.42 15.41 -2.44
C VAL A 198 19.94 15.38 -2.59
N PHE A 199 20.57 14.44 -1.88
CA PHE A 199 22.02 14.23 -1.89
C PHE A 199 22.34 12.78 -2.23
N ARG A 200 23.34 12.56 -3.07
CA ARG A 200 23.93 11.23 -3.30
C ARG A 200 25.16 11.09 -2.39
N ILE A 201 25.13 10.11 -1.49
CA ILE A 201 26.18 9.87 -0.50
C ILE A 201 26.92 8.60 -0.89
N ALA A 202 28.18 8.74 -1.29
CA ALA A 202 29.07 7.63 -1.63
C ALA A 202 30.17 7.39 -0.57
N ASP A 203 30.14 8.15 0.52
CA ASP A 203 31.14 8.12 1.59
C ASP A 203 30.52 7.54 2.86
N ALA A 204 31.18 6.54 3.45
CA ALA A 204 30.68 5.83 4.63
C ALA A 204 30.60 6.73 5.88
N GLY A 205 31.54 7.65 6.07
CA GLY A 205 31.53 8.57 7.21
C GLY A 205 30.37 9.57 7.13
N LYS A 206 30.03 10.05 5.93
CA LYS A 206 28.83 10.86 5.70
C LYS A 206 27.54 10.08 5.91
N LEU A 207 27.49 8.81 5.51
CA LEU A 207 26.35 7.95 5.79
C LEU A 207 26.18 7.77 7.31
N GLU A 208 27.25 7.50 8.05
CA GLU A 208 27.22 7.38 9.51
C GLU A 208 26.68 8.65 10.20
N GLN A 209 27.00 9.84 9.68
CA GLN A 209 26.43 11.11 10.16
C GLN A 209 24.92 11.19 9.94
N VAL A 210 24.43 10.77 8.77
CA VAL A 210 22.98 10.73 8.45
C VAL A 210 22.25 9.74 9.34
N LEU A 211 22.83 8.56 9.57
CA LEU A 211 22.29 7.55 10.49
C LEU A 211 22.25 8.06 11.93
N SER A 212 23.33 8.70 12.38
CA SER A 212 23.42 9.29 13.73
C SER A 212 22.43 10.44 13.95
N ALA A 213 22.04 11.14 12.88
CA ALA A 213 21.00 12.17 12.91
C ALA A 213 19.58 11.59 13.00
N GLY A 214 19.42 10.27 12.83
CA GLY A 214 18.14 9.57 12.92
C GLY A 214 17.33 9.57 11.62
N ALA A 215 17.98 9.69 10.45
CA ALA A 215 17.29 9.52 9.17
C ALA A 215 16.75 8.10 9.02
N ILE A 216 15.61 7.96 8.33
CA ILE A 216 14.93 6.67 8.17
C ILE A 216 15.35 5.99 6.87
N ASP A 217 15.72 4.71 6.96
CA ASP A 217 15.91 3.84 5.81
C ASP A 217 14.56 3.49 5.19
N LEU A 218 14.36 3.87 3.93
CA LEU A 218 13.15 3.55 3.19
C LEU A 218 13.13 2.10 2.70
N ASP A 219 14.30 1.52 2.42
CA ASP A 219 14.39 0.14 1.94
C ASP A 219 14.05 -0.85 3.06
N ASP A 220 14.41 -0.50 4.30
CA ASP A 220 14.08 -1.29 5.50
C ASP A 220 12.75 -0.88 6.13
N LEU A 221 12.05 0.12 5.57
CA LEU A 221 10.72 0.48 6.04
C LEU A 221 9.75 -0.67 5.79
N THR A 222 8.98 -1.02 6.82
CA THR A 222 7.95 -2.06 6.79
C THR A 222 6.57 -1.48 7.07
N PRO A 223 5.49 -2.16 6.63
CA PRO A 223 4.14 -1.86 7.09
C PRO A 223 4.03 -1.88 8.62
N GLU A 224 3.11 -1.08 9.15
CA GLU A 224 2.87 -1.03 10.59
C GLU A 224 1.64 -1.88 10.97
N ILE A 225 1.84 -2.82 11.89
CA ILE A 225 0.74 -3.62 12.43
C ILE A 225 -0.15 -2.66 13.23
N PRO A 226 -1.47 -2.65 13.01
CA PRO A 226 -2.35 -1.75 13.74
C PRO A 226 -2.16 -1.98 15.23
N SER A 227 -1.74 -0.94 15.94
CA SER A 227 -2.03 -0.87 17.37
C SER A 227 -3.54 -0.73 17.45
N HIS A 228 -4.26 -1.85 17.56
CA HIS A 228 -5.66 -1.81 17.95
C HIS A 228 -5.69 -1.21 19.35
N GLY A 229 -5.76 0.12 19.41
CA GLY A 229 -6.06 0.87 20.61
C GLY A 229 -7.29 0.22 21.22
N THR A 230 -7.13 -0.18 22.46
CA THR A 230 -8.17 -0.69 23.34
C THR A 230 -9.18 0.43 23.59
N ASN A 231 -9.94 0.83 22.56
CA ASN A 231 -11.06 1.74 22.72
C ASN A 231 -12.22 0.90 23.23
N ILE A 232 -12.15 0.61 24.54
CA ILE A 232 -13.33 0.40 25.36
C ILE A 232 -14.00 1.78 25.43
N LEU A 233 -15.04 1.97 24.63
CA LEU A 233 -16.12 2.88 24.93
C LEU A 233 -17.41 2.07 24.87
#